data_AF-A0A7Z9QUM7-F1
#
_entry.id   AF-A0A7Z9QUM7-F1
#
_cell.length_a   1.000
_cell.length_b   1.000
_cell.length_c   1.000
_cell.angle_alpha   90.00
_cell.angle_beta   90.00
_cell.angle_gamma   90.00
#
_symmetry.space_group_name_H-M   'P 1'
#
loop_
_entity.id
_entity.type
_entity.pdbx_description
1 polymer ?
#
loop_
_entity_poly.entity_id
_entity_poly.type
_entity_poly.pdbx_seq_one_letter_code
_entity_poly.pdbx_strand_id
1 'polypeptide(L)'
;MLGRRLDINRNHLYRYMINGYKSLYKGSETFFHGLEELPPASVFQIDSSGGETKEHYWEPALEQDEALSYQDVLEGARRALIQSVHLRLRSDVPLAFCMSGGIDSNALIHIAKKELDYDVHAFTIVNTDNRYEEQDMINCSVSDLSIPHSSVPIDHHGFLSKLRVLITQHDAPVYTITYYAHWLLMSSISEHGYRVSISGTGADELFSGYYDHHLAFLHDIQDSPTL
;
A
#
# COMPACT_ATOMS: atom_id res chain seq x y z
N MET A 1 -0.54 -6.86 -26.60
CA MET A 1 -0.86 -8.25 -27.03
C MET A 1 -1.99 -8.34 -28.04
N LEU A 2 -3.05 -7.53 -27.99
CA LEU A 2 -4.21 -7.66 -28.89
C LEU A 2 -4.04 -7.07 -30.32
N GLY A 3 -2.94 -6.36 -30.60
CA GLY A 3 -2.72 -5.71 -31.91
C GLY A 3 -3.68 -4.57 -32.26
N ARG A 4 -4.64 -4.27 -31.38
CA ARG A 4 -5.64 -3.20 -31.52
C ARG A 4 -5.80 -2.43 -30.21
N ARG A 5 -6.31 -1.19 -30.31
CA ARG A 5 -6.75 -0.42 -29.15
C ARG A 5 -8.16 -0.86 -28.76
N LEU A 6 -8.41 -0.98 -27.46
CA LEU A 6 -9.75 -1.21 -26.94
C LEU A 6 -10.55 0.10 -26.98
N ASP A 7 -11.86 -0.03 -27.20
CA ASP A 7 -12.77 1.11 -27.14
C ASP A 7 -12.92 1.59 -25.70
N ILE A 8 -12.92 2.89 -25.50
CA ILE A 8 -13.02 3.50 -24.16
C ILE A 8 -14.45 3.36 -23.63
N ASN A 9 -14.60 2.86 -22.41
CA ASN A 9 -15.86 2.89 -21.68
C ASN A 9 -16.15 4.31 -21.17
N ARG A 10 -16.82 5.12 -22.00
CA ARG A 10 -17.13 6.53 -21.68
C ARG A 10 -18.02 6.68 -20.45
N ASN A 11 -18.91 5.73 -20.20
CA ASN A 11 -19.79 5.76 -19.02
C ASN A 11 -19.00 5.57 -17.72
N HIS A 12 -18.05 4.64 -17.71
CA HIS A 12 -17.16 4.47 -16.57
C HIS A 12 -16.23 5.68 -16.41
N LEU A 13 -15.67 6.21 -17.51
CA LEU A 13 -14.85 7.42 -17.48
C LEU A 13 -15.60 8.64 -16.90
N TYR A 14 -16.85 8.87 -17.31
CA TYR A 14 -17.63 9.98 -16.76
C TYR A 14 -17.96 9.79 -15.28
N ARG A 15 -18.30 8.57 -14.85
CA ARG A 15 -18.49 8.26 -13.42
C ARG A 15 -17.23 8.53 -12.62
N TYR A 16 -16.06 8.17 -13.16
CA TYR A 16 -14.77 8.45 -12.55
C TYR A 16 -14.50 9.95 -12.44
N MET A 17 -14.75 10.72 -13.50
CA MET A 17 -14.56 12.18 -13.46
C MET A 17 -15.47 12.87 -12.42
N ILE A 18 -16.67 12.35 -12.20
CA ILE A 18 -17.64 12.94 -11.27
C ILE A 18 -17.35 12.51 -9.82
N ASN A 19 -17.05 11.24 -9.58
CA ASN A 19 -16.97 10.68 -8.23
C ASN A 19 -15.53 10.39 -7.75
N GLY A 20 -14.53 10.57 -8.63
CA GLY A 20 -13.14 10.21 -8.37
C GLY A 20 -12.99 8.74 -8.00
N TYR A 21 -12.09 8.47 -7.05
CA TYR A 21 -11.80 7.12 -6.55
C TYR A 21 -13.02 6.39 -5.98
N LYS A 22 -14.09 7.11 -5.57
CA LYS A 22 -15.32 6.49 -5.02
C LYS A 22 -16.14 5.72 -6.06
N SER A 23 -15.88 5.94 -7.35
CA SER A 23 -16.50 5.18 -8.45
C SER A 23 -15.87 3.80 -8.67
N LEU A 24 -14.66 3.58 -8.15
CA LEU A 24 -13.89 2.38 -8.39
C LEU A 24 -14.48 1.19 -7.64
N TYR A 25 -14.40 0.01 -8.24
CA TYR A 25 -14.82 -1.27 -7.64
C TYR A 25 -16.28 -1.29 -7.13
N LYS A 26 -17.15 -0.41 -7.64
CA LYS A 26 -18.61 -0.44 -7.40
C LYS A 26 -19.35 -1.37 -8.36
N GLY A 27 -18.67 -1.83 -9.40
CA GLY A 27 -19.13 -2.81 -10.38
C GLY A 27 -17.94 -3.44 -11.09
N SER A 28 -18.18 -4.33 -12.04
CA SER A 28 -17.14 -5.03 -12.81
C SER A 28 -16.64 -4.27 -14.04
N GLU A 29 -17.09 -3.02 -14.23
CA GLU A 29 -16.72 -2.22 -15.39
C GLU A 29 -15.31 -1.64 -15.26
N THR A 30 -14.55 -1.74 -16.34
CA THR A 30 -13.23 -1.11 -16.48
C THR A 30 -13.31 0.14 -17.37
N PHE A 31 -12.18 0.84 -17.56
CA PHE A 31 -12.08 1.98 -18.48
C PHE A 31 -12.17 1.60 -19.97
N PHE A 32 -12.22 0.31 -20.30
CA PHE A 32 -12.28 -0.18 -21.67
C PHE A 32 -13.41 -1.21 -21.87
N HIS A 33 -13.96 -1.25 -23.07
CA HIS A 33 -14.90 -2.30 -23.46
C HIS A 33 -14.16 -3.58 -23.84
N GLY A 34 -14.74 -4.73 -23.49
CA GLY A 34 -14.15 -6.05 -23.78
C GLY A 34 -12.96 -6.42 -22.90
N LEU A 35 -12.78 -5.73 -21.77
CA LEU A 35 -11.80 -6.04 -20.74
C LEU A 35 -12.52 -6.35 -19.42
N GLU A 36 -12.25 -7.52 -18.86
CA GLU A 36 -12.70 -7.93 -17.53
C GLU A 36 -11.49 -8.14 -16.63
N GLU A 37 -11.55 -7.60 -15.42
CA GLU A 37 -10.57 -7.89 -14.37
C GLU A 37 -10.98 -9.15 -13.61
N LEU A 38 -10.03 -10.06 -13.42
CA LEU A 38 -10.25 -11.20 -12.54
C LEU A 38 -10.27 -10.71 -11.08
N PRO A 39 -11.33 -10.98 -10.30
CA PRO A 39 -11.38 -10.61 -8.90
C PRO A 39 -10.22 -11.26 -8.13
N PRO A 40 -9.78 -10.66 -7.02
CA PRO A 40 -8.86 -11.30 -6.09
C PRO A 40 -9.35 -12.69 -5.68
N ALA A 41 -8.41 -13.55 -5.27
CA ALA A 41 -8.71 -14.90 -4.79
C ALA A 41 -9.56 -15.76 -5.76
N SER A 42 -9.37 -15.56 -7.07
CA SER A 42 -10.08 -16.30 -8.10
C SER A 42 -9.14 -17.14 -8.98
N VAL A 43 -9.63 -18.30 -9.42
CA VAL A 43 -9.04 -19.15 -10.46
C VAL A 43 -9.90 -19.01 -11.72
N PHE A 44 -9.26 -18.80 -12.86
CA PHE A 44 -9.91 -18.80 -14.17
C PHE A 44 -9.31 -19.91 -15.03
N GLN A 45 -10.13 -20.84 -15.51
CA GLN A 45 -9.70 -21.95 -16.34
C GLN A 45 -10.36 -21.86 -17.71
N ILE A 46 -9.58 -22.16 -18.74
CA ILE A 46 -10.05 -22.31 -20.11
C ILE A 46 -9.64 -23.70 -20.58
N ASP A 47 -10.60 -24.53 -20.96
CA ASP A 47 -10.33 -25.87 -21.49
C ASP A 47 -10.03 -25.85 -22.99
N SER A 48 -9.61 -26.99 -23.55
CA SER A 48 -9.27 -27.11 -24.97
C SER A 48 -10.44 -26.89 -25.93
N SER A 49 -11.68 -26.97 -25.44
CA SER A 49 -12.89 -26.69 -26.22
C SER A 49 -13.30 -25.21 -26.17
N GLY A 50 -12.60 -24.40 -25.37
CA GLY A 50 -12.93 -23.00 -25.10
C GLY A 50 -13.96 -22.83 -23.98
N GLY A 51 -14.23 -23.87 -23.19
CA GLY A 51 -15.06 -23.76 -21.99
C GLY A 51 -14.35 -22.96 -20.91
N GLU A 52 -15.04 -21.99 -20.32
CA GLU A 52 -14.49 -21.10 -19.29
C GLU A 52 -15.13 -21.39 -17.94
N THR A 53 -14.32 -21.52 -16.89
CA THR A 53 -14.79 -21.62 -15.51
C THR A 53 -14.06 -20.62 -14.63
N LYS A 54 -14.77 -20.08 -13.64
CA LYS A 54 -14.27 -19.13 -12.66
C LYS A 54 -14.66 -19.60 -11.27
N GLU A 55 -13.67 -19.80 -10.41
CA GLU A 55 -13.86 -20.27 -9.04
C GLU A 55 -13.20 -19.28 -8.07
N HIS A 56 -13.89 -18.95 -6.99
CA HIS A 56 -13.33 -18.15 -5.91
C HIS A 56 -12.86 -19.09 -4.79
N TYR A 57 -11.60 -18.99 -4.39
CA TYR A 57 -10.97 -19.99 -3.53
C TYR A 57 -10.70 -19.51 -2.10
N TRP A 58 -10.81 -18.21 -1.80
CA TRP A 58 -10.46 -17.70 -0.48
C TRP A 58 -11.09 -16.34 -0.17
N GLU A 59 -11.62 -16.19 1.05
CA GLU A 59 -11.99 -14.90 1.65
C GLU A 59 -11.47 -14.81 3.09
N PRO A 60 -11.22 -13.61 3.62
CA PRO A 60 -10.86 -13.44 5.02
C PRO A 60 -12.03 -13.83 5.93
N ALA A 61 -11.76 -14.65 6.95
CA ALA A 61 -12.71 -14.90 8.01
C ALA A 61 -12.76 -13.68 8.95
N LEU A 62 -13.96 -13.16 9.21
CA LEU A 62 -14.20 -11.99 10.08
C LEU A 62 -14.78 -12.38 11.45
N GLU A 63 -14.70 -13.66 11.79
CA GLU A 63 -15.20 -14.19 13.06
C GLU A 63 -14.23 -13.86 14.20
N GLN A 64 -14.76 -13.29 15.28
CA GLN A 64 -13.99 -13.07 16.50
C GLN A 64 -13.88 -14.38 17.27
N ASP A 65 -12.66 -14.74 17.67
CA ASP A 65 -12.44 -15.86 18.57
C ASP A 65 -12.53 -15.37 20.03
N GLU A 66 -13.72 -15.54 20.63
CA GLU A 66 -13.99 -15.14 22.02
C GLU A 66 -13.13 -15.90 23.05
N ALA A 67 -12.44 -16.98 22.66
CA ALA A 67 -11.55 -17.69 23.55
C ALA A 67 -10.18 -17.00 23.73
N LEU A 68 -9.81 -16.08 22.83
CA LEU A 68 -8.53 -15.36 22.91
C LEU A 68 -8.63 -14.20 23.90
N SER A 69 -7.69 -14.13 24.85
CA SER A 69 -7.53 -12.94 25.67
C SER A 69 -6.90 -11.81 24.85
N TYR A 70 -7.04 -10.56 25.32
CA TYR A 70 -6.35 -9.41 24.72
C TYR A 70 -4.83 -9.64 24.58
N GLN A 71 -4.21 -10.27 25.59
CA GLN A 71 -2.78 -10.58 25.56
C GLN A 71 -2.43 -11.62 24.49
N ASP A 72 -3.28 -12.63 24.28
CA ASP A 72 -3.09 -13.62 23.22
C ASP A 72 -3.18 -12.98 21.83
N VAL A 73 -4.13 -12.05 21.65
CA VAL A 73 -4.28 -11.29 20.40
C VAL A 73 -3.07 -10.39 20.15
N LEU A 74 -2.63 -9.66 21.18
CA LEU A 74 -1.47 -8.75 21.08
C LEU A 74 -0.19 -9.49 20.72
N GLU A 75 0.12 -10.57 21.44
CA GLU A 75 1.31 -11.38 21.16
C GLU A 75 1.19 -12.13 19.83
N GLY A 76 -0.01 -12.57 19.48
CA GLY A 76 -0.32 -13.16 18.18
C GLY A 76 -0.04 -12.20 17.02
N ALA A 77 -0.55 -10.97 17.12
CA ALA A 77 -0.34 -9.91 16.13
C ALA A 77 1.14 -9.54 16.01
N ARG A 78 1.84 -9.34 17.14
CA ARG A 78 3.29 -9.06 17.16
C ARG A 78 4.08 -10.15 16.47
N ARG A 79 3.84 -11.42 16.83
CA ARG A 79 4.50 -12.58 16.22
C ARG A 79 4.22 -12.68 14.73
N ALA A 80 2.98 -12.47 14.31
CA ALA A 80 2.59 -12.51 12.90
C ALA A 80 3.28 -11.40 12.09
N LEU A 81 3.37 -10.19 12.66
CA LEU A 81 4.04 -9.05 12.03
C LEU A 81 5.56 -9.31 11.88
N ILE A 82 6.23 -9.76 12.95
CA ILE A 82 7.66 -10.11 12.90
C ILE A 82 7.91 -11.20 11.86
N GLN A 83 7.10 -12.25 11.85
CA GLN A 83 7.23 -13.33 10.87
C GLN A 83 6.99 -12.85 9.45
N SER A 84 6.01 -11.95 9.24
CA SER A 84 5.72 -11.35 7.93
C SER A 84 6.91 -10.56 7.37
N VAL A 85 7.58 -9.77 8.23
CA VAL A 85 8.81 -9.05 7.88
C VAL A 85 9.92 -10.04 7.57
N HIS A 86 10.20 -10.97 8.48
CA HIS A 86 11.27 -11.96 8.34
C HIS A 86 11.17 -12.75 7.02
N LEU A 87 9.96 -13.15 6.60
CA LEU A 87 9.76 -13.82 5.31
C LEU A 87 10.11 -12.94 4.10
N ARG A 88 9.84 -11.64 4.19
CA ARG A 88 10.06 -10.65 3.11
C ARG A 88 11.47 -10.08 3.07
N LEU A 89 12.29 -10.31 4.11
CA LEU A 89 13.71 -9.99 4.10
C LEU A 89 14.57 -10.97 3.26
N ARG A 90 13.97 -12.07 2.78
CA ARG A 90 14.66 -13.06 1.94
C ARG A 90 14.82 -12.53 0.51
N SER A 91 15.93 -11.86 0.25
CA SER A 91 16.25 -11.23 -1.03
C SER A 91 17.73 -11.42 -1.38
N ASP A 92 18.03 -11.76 -2.64
CA ASP A 92 19.40 -11.81 -3.17
C ASP A 92 19.96 -10.42 -3.54
N VAL A 93 19.14 -9.37 -3.37
CA VAL A 93 19.48 -7.97 -3.66
C VAL A 93 19.13 -7.09 -2.46
N PRO A 94 19.83 -5.95 -2.28
CA PRO A 94 19.51 -5.01 -1.22
C PRO A 94 18.04 -4.59 -1.22
N LEU A 95 17.49 -4.44 -0.02
CA LEU A 95 16.12 -4.02 0.24
C LEU A 95 16.08 -2.55 0.67
N ALA A 96 15.17 -1.79 0.07
CA ALA A 96 14.81 -0.46 0.52
C ALA A 96 13.56 -0.50 1.39
N PHE A 97 13.41 0.46 2.30
CA PHE A 97 12.22 0.61 3.12
C PHE A 97 11.57 1.96 2.86
N CYS A 98 10.28 1.95 2.51
CA CYS A 98 9.48 3.16 2.46
C CYS A 98 9.20 3.62 3.88
N MET A 99 9.64 4.83 4.22
CA MET A 99 9.53 5.41 5.55
C MET A 99 8.66 6.67 5.52
N SER A 100 7.73 6.76 6.45
CA SER A 100 6.93 7.95 6.75
C SER A 100 7.07 8.32 8.24
N GLY A 101 6.39 9.36 8.69
CA GLY A 101 6.26 9.68 10.12
C GLY A 101 5.35 8.72 10.89
N GLY A 102 4.57 7.88 10.19
CA GLY A 102 3.53 7.02 10.77
C GLY A 102 4.06 5.73 11.41
N ILE A 103 3.22 5.12 12.26
CA ILE A 103 3.57 3.90 13.01
C ILE A 103 3.80 2.70 12.08
N ASP A 104 3.09 2.60 10.96
CA ASP A 104 3.11 1.39 10.12
C ASP A 104 4.49 1.12 9.51
N SER A 105 5.05 2.13 8.83
CA SER A 105 6.37 2.02 8.21
C SER A 105 7.46 1.89 9.27
N ASN A 106 7.36 2.66 10.35
CA ASN A 106 8.32 2.63 11.45
C ASN A 106 8.32 1.26 12.15
N ALA A 107 7.17 0.63 12.38
CA ALA A 107 7.10 -0.70 12.98
C ALA A 107 7.85 -1.75 12.13
N LEU A 108 7.64 -1.74 10.81
CA LEU A 108 8.34 -2.66 9.90
C LEU A 108 9.86 -2.43 9.90
N ILE A 109 10.28 -1.17 9.85
CA ILE A 109 11.69 -0.77 9.88
C ILE A 109 12.34 -1.15 11.22
N HIS A 110 11.65 -0.92 12.34
CA HIS A 110 12.14 -1.23 13.67
C HIS A 110 12.31 -2.74 13.86
N ILE A 111 11.33 -3.53 13.44
CA ILE A 111 11.41 -5.00 13.44
C ILE A 111 12.59 -5.47 12.60
N ALA A 112 12.72 -4.97 11.37
CA ALA A 112 13.82 -5.36 10.49
C ALA A 112 15.18 -5.03 11.13
N LYS A 113 15.35 -3.82 11.69
CA LYS A 113 16.63 -3.35 12.22
C LYS A 113 16.99 -3.95 13.58
N LYS A 114 16.06 -3.94 14.55
CA LYS A 114 16.36 -4.26 15.97
C LYS A 114 16.09 -5.72 16.31
N GLU A 115 15.02 -6.31 15.77
CA GLU A 115 14.61 -7.68 16.10
C GLU A 115 15.26 -8.71 15.16
N LEU A 116 15.50 -8.34 13.90
CA LEU A 116 16.00 -9.24 12.86
C LEU A 116 17.44 -8.91 12.38
N ASP A 117 18.08 -7.89 12.98
CA ASP A 117 19.45 -7.43 12.68
C ASP A 117 19.72 -7.22 11.18
N TYR A 118 18.73 -6.65 10.47
CA TYR A 118 18.84 -6.37 9.04
C TYR A 118 19.38 -4.96 8.79
N ASP A 119 20.22 -4.81 7.77
CA ASP A 119 20.73 -3.50 7.36
C ASP A 119 19.71 -2.75 6.50
N VAL A 120 19.02 -1.79 7.12
CA VAL A 120 17.92 -1.04 6.52
C VAL A 120 18.43 0.24 5.88
N HIS A 121 18.02 0.51 4.63
CA HIS A 121 18.06 1.85 4.04
C HIS A 121 16.63 2.37 3.85
N ALA A 122 16.31 3.45 4.56
CA ALA A 122 15.00 4.08 4.52
C ALA A 122 14.93 5.20 3.48
N PHE A 123 13.78 5.31 2.82
CA PHE A 123 13.48 6.35 1.84
C PHE A 123 12.17 7.03 2.21
N THR A 124 12.18 8.37 2.27
CA THR A 124 10.98 9.15 2.59
C THR A 124 10.70 10.16 1.51
N ILE A 125 9.43 10.28 1.12
CA ILE A 125 8.99 11.40 0.31
C ILE A 125 8.81 12.63 1.19
N VAL A 126 9.47 13.73 0.86
CA VAL A 126 9.48 14.95 1.67
C VAL A 126 8.70 16.05 0.96
N ASN A 127 7.77 16.64 1.68
CA ASN A 127 7.03 17.82 1.26
C ASN A 127 7.64 19.07 1.88
N THR A 128 7.75 20.15 1.10
CA THR A 128 8.26 21.45 1.58
C THR A 128 7.20 22.30 2.27
N ASP A 129 5.95 21.84 2.31
CA ASP A 129 4.83 22.51 2.97
C ASP A 129 4.71 22.03 4.42
N ASN A 130 4.87 22.96 5.37
CA ASN A 130 4.81 22.70 6.82
C ASN A 130 3.52 21.99 7.27
N ARG A 131 2.43 22.05 6.51
CA ARG A 131 1.17 21.36 6.84
C ARG A 131 1.28 19.84 6.69
N TYR A 132 2.26 19.37 5.95
CA TYR A 132 2.49 17.97 5.61
C TYR A 132 3.91 17.52 6.00
N GLU A 133 4.55 18.25 6.91
CA GLU A 133 5.90 17.99 7.35
C GLU A 133 5.90 16.93 8.47
N GLU A 134 6.56 15.80 8.21
CA GLU A 134 6.76 14.72 9.17
C GLU A 134 8.22 14.63 9.64
N GLN A 135 9.02 15.66 9.36
CA GLN A 135 10.48 15.62 9.47
C GLN A 135 10.98 15.33 10.89
N ASP A 136 10.30 15.84 11.91
CA ASP A 136 10.65 15.58 13.32
C ASP A 136 10.50 14.09 13.67
N MET A 137 9.41 13.46 13.25
CA MET A 137 9.17 12.03 13.45
C MET A 137 10.19 11.19 12.67
N ILE A 138 10.48 11.57 11.43
CA ILE A 138 11.48 10.89 10.60
C ILE A 138 12.87 10.98 11.26
N ASN A 139 13.29 12.17 11.68
CA ASN A 139 14.57 12.40 12.34
C ASN A 139 14.70 11.60 13.64
N CYS A 140 13.63 11.53 14.42
CA CYS A 140 13.59 10.74 15.64
C CYS A 140 13.88 9.26 15.34
N SER A 141 13.15 8.66 14.40
CA SER A 141 13.32 7.26 14.01
C SER A 141 14.68 6.98 13.36
N VAL A 142 15.17 7.86 12.48
CA VAL A 142 16.49 7.71 11.86
C VAL A 142 17.59 7.74 12.92
N SER A 143 17.50 8.66 13.89
CA SER A 143 18.47 8.78 14.99
C SER A 143 18.44 7.56 15.90
N ASP A 144 17.25 7.13 16.33
CA ASP A 144 17.09 5.99 17.26
C ASP A 144 17.57 4.65 16.65
N LEU A 145 17.34 4.49 15.34
CA LEU A 145 17.71 3.28 14.62
C LEU A 145 19.13 3.33 14.05
N SER A 146 19.72 4.52 13.94
CA SER A 146 21.03 4.74 13.32
C SER A 146 21.11 4.10 11.92
N ILE A 147 20.11 4.38 11.08
CA ILE A 147 19.98 3.82 9.73
C ILE A 147 20.31 4.86 8.65
N PRO A 148 20.87 4.44 7.49
CA PRO A 148 20.92 5.30 6.32
C PRO A 148 19.51 5.71 5.88
N HIS A 149 19.36 6.98 5.56
CA HIS A 149 18.09 7.59 5.15
C HIS A 149 18.30 8.51 3.95
N SER A 150 17.40 8.40 2.97
CA SER A 150 17.38 9.23 1.77
C SER A 150 16.03 9.95 1.63
N SER A 151 16.09 11.28 1.57
CA SER A 151 14.92 12.13 1.33
C SER A 151 14.67 12.32 -0.16
N VAL A 152 13.43 12.07 -0.59
CA VAL A 152 12.97 12.22 -1.96
C VAL A 152 12.06 13.45 -2.04
N PRO A 153 12.52 14.59 -2.58
CA PRO A 153 11.71 15.79 -2.65
C PRO A 153 10.57 15.64 -3.67
N ILE A 154 9.40 16.21 -3.35
CA ILE A 154 8.31 16.34 -4.33
C ILE A 154 8.64 17.49 -5.28
N ASP A 155 9.22 17.16 -6.44
CA ASP A 155 9.44 18.13 -7.51
C ASP A 155 8.19 18.28 -8.39
N HIS A 156 7.65 19.51 -8.42
CA HIS A 156 6.51 19.89 -9.25
C HIS A 156 6.89 20.13 -10.72
N HIS A 157 8.18 20.25 -11.04
CA HIS A 157 8.62 20.45 -12.41
C HIS A 157 8.24 19.25 -13.28
N GLY A 158 7.61 19.55 -14.42
CA GLY A 158 7.15 18.54 -15.37
C GLY A 158 6.02 17.65 -14.82
N PHE A 159 5.31 18.05 -13.76
CA PHE A 159 4.24 17.26 -13.13
C PHE A 159 3.30 16.60 -14.13
N LEU A 160 2.71 17.37 -15.06
CA LEU A 160 1.78 16.81 -16.06
C LEU A 160 2.42 15.80 -17.00
N SER A 161 3.70 15.99 -17.36
CA SER A 161 4.44 15.06 -18.21
C SER A 161 4.73 13.76 -17.47
N LYS A 162 5.20 13.85 -16.22
CA LYS A 162 5.42 12.69 -15.33
C LYS A 162 4.10 11.95 -15.06
N LEU A 163 3.02 12.68 -14.81
CA LEU A 163 1.68 12.10 -14.62
C LEU A 163 1.18 11.35 -15.87
N ARG A 164 1.45 11.86 -17.08
CA ARG A 164 1.13 11.12 -18.32
C ARG A 164 1.91 9.82 -18.43
N VAL A 165 3.18 9.80 -18.03
CA VAL A 165 3.98 8.56 -17.97
C VAL A 165 3.33 7.58 -17.01
N LEU A 166 2.99 8.04 -15.80
CA LEU A 166 2.33 7.21 -14.78
C LEU A 166 1.00 6.62 -15.26
N ILE A 167 0.13 7.44 -15.87
CA ILE A 167 -1.14 6.98 -16.45
C ILE A 167 -0.90 5.97 -17.56
N THR A 168 0.13 6.18 -18.38
CA THR A 168 0.50 5.22 -19.44
C THR A 168 0.97 3.90 -18.86
N GLN A 169 1.66 3.92 -17.71
CA GLN A 169 2.11 2.70 -17.02
C GLN A 169 0.99 1.98 -16.28
N HIS A 170 -0.05 2.70 -15.84
CA HIS A 170 -1.23 2.12 -15.19
C HIS A 170 -2.28 1.61 -16.17
N ASP A 171 -2.19 2.00 -17.44
CA ASP A 171 -3.25 1.83 -18.45
C ASP A 171 -4.64 2.40 -18.02
N ALA A 172 -4.69 3.20 -16.95
CA ALA A 172 -5.91 3.80 -16.40
C ALA A 172 -5.59 5.14 -15.69
N PRO A 173 -6.59 6.02 -15.48
CA PRO A 173 -6.42 7.20 -14.64
C PRO A 173 -5.98 6.83 -13.22
N VAL A 174 -5.00 7.57 -12.68
CA VAL A 174 -4.59 7.39 -11.27
C VAL A 174 -5.65 7.92 -10.32
N TYR A 175 -5.89 7.17 -9.24
CA TYR A 175 -7.06 7.35 -8.37
C TYR A 175 -6.90 8.48 -7.37
N THR A 176 -5.70 8.64 -6.84
CA THR A 176 -5.33 9.69 -5.89
C THR A 176 -3.94 10.19 -6.19
N ILE A 177 -3.59 11.37 -5.69
CA ILE A 177 -2.25 11.94 -5.85
C ILE A 177 -1.17 11.10 -5.14
N THR A 178 -1.55 10.27 -4.17
CA THR A 178 -0.67 9.33 -3.45
C THR A 178 0.04 8.38 -4.42
N TYR A 179 -0.62 7.97 -5.52
CA TYR A 179 -0.01 7.14 -6.56
C TYR A 179 1.17 7.84 -7.22
N TYR A 180 1.05 9.15 -7.46
CA TYR A 180 2.13 9.95 -8.03
C TYR A 180 3.29 10.11 -7.05
N ALA A 181 3.00 10.37 -5.78
CA ALA A 181 4.00 10.45 -4.72
C ALA A 181 4.77 9.12 -4.58
N HIS A 182 4.05 7.99 -4.48
CA HIS A 182 4.66 6.67 -4.44
C HIS A 182 5.49 6.38 -5.69
N TRP A 183 5.02 6.76 -6.87
CA TRP A 183 5.78 6.58 -8.10
C TRP A 183 7.11 7.35 -8.11
N LEU A 184 7.14 8.58 -7.58
CA LEU A 184 8.38 9.34 -7.42
C LEU A 184 9.32 8.64 -6.43
N LEU A 185 8.79 8.16 -5.30
CA LEU A 185 9.55 7.41 -4.30
C LEU A 185 10.16 6.14 -4.92
N MET A 186 9.36 5.34 -5.63
CA MET A 186 9.83 4.11 -6.31
C MET A 186 10.90 4.42 -7.37
N SER A 187 10.73 5.52 -8.11
CA SER A 187 11.71 5.96 -9.11
C SER A 187 13.05 6.28 -8.44
N SER A 188 13.04 7.02 -7.34
CA SER A 188 14.26 7.34 -6.59
C SER A 188 14.91 6.10 -5.97
N ILE A 189 14.12 5.19 -5.39
CA ILE A 189 14.62 3.91 -4.86
C ILE A 189 15.34 3.12 -5.96
N SER A 190 14.75 3.05 -7.16
CA SER A 190 15.35 2.38 -8.31
C SER A 190 16.65 3.08 -8.78
N GLU A 191 16.70 4.42 -8.77
CA GLU A 191 17.89 5.20 -9.12
C GLU A 191 19.05 4.95 -8.15
N HIS A 192 18.74 4.67 -6.87
CA HIS A 192 19.73 4.27 -5.85
C HIS A 192 20.14 2.80 -5.93
N GLY A 193 19.70 2.06 -6.96
CA GLY A 193 20.13 0.69 -7.23
C GLY A 193 19.34 -0.40 -6.50
N TYR A 194 18.27 -0.04 -5.79
CA TYR A 194 17.39 -0.99 -5.12
C TYR A 194 16.37 -1.55 -6.10
N ARG A 195 16.08 -2.85 -6.00
CA ARG A 195 15.09 -3.54 -6.85
C ARG A 195 13.86 -4.00 -6.10
N VAL A 196 13.95 -4.03 -4.78
CA VAL A 196 12.87 -4.49 -3.89
C VAL A 196 12.72 -3.46 -2.78
N SER A 197 11.49 -3.05 -2.52
CA SER A 197 11.13 -2.13 -1.45
C SER A 197 10.03 -2.71 -0.57
N ILE A 198 10.10 -2.46 0.73
CA ILE A 198 9.07 -2.84 1.72
C ILE A 198 8.31 -1.57 2.14
N SER A 199 6.98 -1.65 2.20
CA SER A 199 6.09 -0.55 2.59
C SER A 199 5.07 -1.00 3.63
N GLY A 200 4.64 -0.08 4.49
CA GLY A 200 3.56 -0.27 5.46
C GLY A 200 2.14 -0.13 4.87
N THR A 201 2.00 0.00 3.55
CA THR A 201 0.71 0.12 2.87
C THR A 201 -0.19 -1.10 3.17
N GLY A 202 -1.46 -0.85 3.50
CA GLY A 202 -2.41 -1.89 3.90
C GLY A 202 -2.65 -1.97 5.41
N ALA A 203 -1.83 -1.28 6.22
CA ALA A 203 -1.98 -1.29 7.67
C ALA A 203 -3.27 -0.59 8.12
N ASP A 204 -3.63 0.56 7.52
CA ASP A 204 -4.87 1.28 7.83
C ASP A 204 -6.12 0.42 7.60
N GLU A 205 -6.15 -0.39 6.55
CA GLU A 205 -7.24 -1.32 6.25
C GLU A 205 -7.32 -2.48 7.26
N LEU A 206 -6.18 -2.96 7.74
CA LEU A 206 -6.11 -4.08 8.70
C LEU A 206 -6.36 -3.66 10.15
N PHE A 207 -5.90 -2.47 10.54
CA PHE A 207 -5.91 -1.97 11.91
C PHE A 207 -6.86 -0.78 12.12
N SER A 208 -7.71 -0.50 11.14
CA SER A 208 -8.71 0.58 11.21
C SER A 208 -8.10 1.97 11.40
N GLY A 209 -6.97 2.27 10.76
CA GLY A 209 -6.23 3.53 10.92
C GLY A 209 -6.84 4.77 10.27
N TYR A 210 -7.92 4.62 9.47
CA TYR A 210 -8.60 5.75 8.87
C TYR A 210 -9.36 6.61 9.89
N TYR A 211 -9.38 7.92 9.63
CA TYR A 211 -10.10 8.90 10.45
C TYR A 211 -11.57 8.54 10.69
N ASP A 212 -12.24 7.96 9.69
CA ASP A 212 -13.65 7.56 9.78
C ASP A 212 -13.89 6.50 10.88
N HIS A 213 -12.87 5.78 11.31
CA HIS A 213 -12.93 4.76 12.36
C HIS A 213 -12.64 5.31 13.76
N HIS A 214 -12.15 6.55 13.89
CA HIS A 214 -11.77 7.11 15.19
C HIS A 214 -12.94 7.14 16.19
N LEU A 215 -14.16 7.41 15.73
CA LEU A 215 -15.33 7.41 16.61
C LEU A 215 -15.70 6.01 17.12
N ALA A 216 -15.52 4.98 16.29
CA ALA A 216 -15.71 3.60 16.71
C ALA A 216 -14.66 3.21 17.75
N PHE A 217 -13.38 3.56 17.50
CA PHE A 217 -12.30 3.34 18.46
C PHE A 217 -12.57 4.04 19.81
N LEU A 218 -12.94 5.33 19.79
CA LEU A 218 -13.25 6.07 21.01
C LEU A 218 -14.45 5.48 21.79
N HIS A 219 -15.42 4.91 21.08
CA HIS A 219 -16.52 4.19 21.71
C HIS A 219 -16.07 2.90 22.38
N ASP A 220 -15.21 2.12 21.71
CA ASP A 220 -14.71 0.84 22.24
C ASP A 220 -13.87 1.03 23.52
N ILE A 221 -13.12 2.13 23.63
CA ILE A 221 -12.30 2.42 24.83
C ILE A 221 -13.04 3.18 25.93
N GLN A 222 -14.32 3.53 25.75
CA GLN A 222 -15.04 4.43 26.66
C GLN A 222 -15.10 3.92 28.11
N ASP A 223 -15.16 2.59 28.29
CA ASP A 223 -15.27 1.93 29.59
C ASP A 223 -13.91 1.40 30.11
N SER A 224 -12.84 1.53 29.32
CA SER A 224 -11.49 1.04 29.66
C SER A 224 -10.41 1.88 28.95
N PRO A 225 -10.19 3.14 29.38
CA PRO A 225 -9.28 4.10 28.72
C PRO A 225 -7.78 3.78 28.87
N THR A 226 -7.45 2.62 29.45
CA THR A 226 -6.06 2.14 29.61
C THR A 226 -5.61 1.17 28.51
N LEU A 227 -6.48 0.89 27.53
CA LEU A 227 -6.11 0.28 26.25
C LEU A 227 -5.55 1.35 25.29
#